data_AF-A0A848Q5B2-F1
#
_entry.id   AF-A0A848Q5B2-F1
#
_cell.length_a   1.000
_cell.length_b   1.000
_cell.length_c   1.000
_cell.angle_alpha   90.00
_cell.angle_beta   90.00
_cell.angle_gamma   90.00
#
_symmetry.space_group_name_H-M   'P 1'
#
loop_
_entity.id
_entity.type
_entity.pdbx_description
1 polymer ?
#
loop_
_entity_poly.entity_id
_entity_poly.type
_entity_poly.pdbx_seq_one_letter_code
_entity_poly.pdbx_strand_id
1 'polypeptide(L)'
;MDKELRNQIEATLNKIRPFIQRDGGDVKFVGFEDGIIYIEMAGACADCAFIDNTISDGIEIILMEEVPGIIGVKQAYEMPESARLL
;
A
#
# COMPACT_ATOMS: atom_id res chain seq x y z
N MET A 1 -9.15 -12.03 -7.53
CA MET A 1 -9.47 -10.87 -6.68
C MET A 1 -10.77 -10.25 -7.13
N ASP A 2 -11.63 -9.85 -6.19
CA ASP A 2 -12.87 -9.13 -6.50
C ASP A 2 -12.54 -7.76 -7.13
N LYS A 3 -13.21 -7.43 -8.25
CA LYS A 3 -12.93 -6.21 -9.02
C LYS A 3 -13.34 -4.95 -8.24
N GLU A 4 -14.39 -5.04 -7.43
CA GLU A 4 -14.88 -3.94 -6.60
C GLU A 4 -13.86 -3.60 -5.51
N LEU A 5 -13.35 -4.62 -4.82
CA LEU A 5 -12.30 -4.46 -3.81
C LEU A 5 -11.05 -3.80 -4.40
N ARG A 6 -10.61 -4.25 -5.59
CA ARG A 6 -9.47 -3.62 -6.29
C ARG A 6 -9.70 -2.13 -6.51
N ASN A 7 -10.88 -1.78 -7.01
CA ASN A 7 -11.22 -0.40 -7.32
C ASN A 7 -11.26 0.47 -6.06
N GLN A 8 -11.76 -0.06 -4.93
CA GLN A 8 -11.75 0.64 -3.65
C GLN A 8 -10.31 0.92 -3.18
N ILE A 9 -9.44 -0.09 -3.20
CA ILE A 9 -8.03 0.06 -2.82
C ILE A 9 -7.34 1.12 -3.68
N GLU A 10 -7.46 1.01 -5.01
CA GLU A 10 -6.86 1.96 -5.95
C GLU A 10 -7.44 3.37 -5.79
N ALA A 11 -8.74 3.50 -5.55
CA ALA A 11 -9.38 4.80 -5.30
C ALA A 11 -8.86 5.44 -4.03
N THR A 12 -8.73 4.69 -2.94
CA THR A 12 -8.16 5.18 -1.68
C THR A 12 -6.70 5.57 -1.84
N LEU A 13 -5.87 4.74 -2.48
CA LEU A 13 -4.47 5.08 -2.78
C LEU A 13 -4.35 6.35 -3.62
N ASN A 14 -5.22 6.54 -4.61
CA ASN A 14 -5.24 7.76 -5.43
C ASN A 14 -5.59 9.03 -4.64
N LYS A 15 -6.34 8.94 -3.53
CA LYS A 15 -6.58 10.07 -2.61
C LYS A 15 -5.32 10.44 -1.82
N ILE A 16 -4.50 9.44 -1.48
CA ILE A 16 -3.31 9.62 -0.62
C ILE A 16 -2.10 10.06 -1.45
N ARG A 17 -1.99 9.59 -2.70
CA ARG A 17 -0.88 9.88 -3.63
C ARG A 17 -0.43 11.34 -3.68
N PRO A 18 -1.31 12.35 -3.79
CA PRO A 18 -0.88 13.75 -3.84
C PRO A 18 -0.06 14.20 -2.62
N PHE A 19 -0.31 13.61 -1.45
CA PHE A 19 0.44 13.91 -0.23
C PHE A 19 1.81 13.24 -0.27
N ILE A 20 1.88 11.96 -0.64
CA ILE A 20 3.14 11.21 -0.77
C ILE A 20 4.04 11.84 -1.85
N GLN A 21 3.45 12.26 -2.98
CA GLN A 21 4.15 12.92 -4.07
C GLN A 21 4.69 14.29 -3.69
N ARG A 22 4.05 15.00 -2.76
CA ARG A 22 4.58 16.27 -2.21
C ARG A 22 5.88 16.03 -1.43
N ASP A 23 5.98 14.89 -0.77
CA ASP A 23 7.18 14.45 -0.05
C ASP A 23 8.20 13.73 -0.96
N GLY A 24 7.98 13.75 -2.28
CA GLY A 24 8.89 13.19 -3.27
C GLY A 24 8.83 11.67 -3.43
N GLY A 25 7.75 11.03 -2.97
CA GLY A 25 7.50 9.60 -3.13
C GLY A 25 6.33 9.26 -4.05
N ASP A 26 6.05 7.97 -4.18
CA ASP A 26 4.79 7.44 -4.71
C ASP A 26 4.50 6.09 -4.06
N VAL A 27 3.29 5.57 -4.26
CA VAL A 27 2.86 4.25 -3.81
C VAL A 27 2.19 3.51 -4.95
N LYS A 28 2.46 2.21 -5.05
CA LYS A 28 1.83 1.32 -6.02
C LYS A 28 1.21 0.12 -5.32
N PHE A 29 -0.03 -0.20 -5.68
CA PHE A 29 -0.65 -1.46 -5.28
C PHE A 29 0.02 -2.62 -6.03
N VAL A 30 0.47 -3.63 -5.28
CA VAL A 30 1.11 -4.83 -5.83
C VAL A 30 0.20 -6.04 -5.72
N GLY A 31 -0.46 -6.23 -4.58
CA GLY A 31 -1.28 -7.41 -4.37
C GLY A 31 -2.12 -7.36 -3.10
N PHE A 32 -2.98 -8.35 -2.94
CA PHE A 32 -3.81 -8.52 -1.77
C PHE A 32 -3.94 -10.01 -1.45
N GLU A 33 -3.68 -10.39 -0.20
CA GLU A 33 -3.78 -11.77 0.28
C GLU A 33 -4.13 -11.76 1.77
N ASP A 34 -5.08 -12.60 2.19
CA ASP A 34 -5.46 -12.78 3.60
C ASP A 34 -5.74 -11.49 4.38
N GLY A 35 -6.37 -10.51 3.73
CA GLY A 35 -6.69 -9.21 4.34
C GLY A 35 -5.51 -8.22 4.36
N ILE A 36 -4.33 -8.62 3.88
CA ILE A 36 -3.13 -7.79 3.81
C ILE A 36 -3.02 -7.21 2.40
N ILE A 37 -2.86 -5.89 2.31
CA ILE A 37 -2.51 -5.20 1.07
C ILE A 37 -0.99 -5.13 0.97
N TYR A 38 -0.45 -5.48 -0.19
CA TYR A 38 0.96 -5.33 -0.50
C TYR A 38 1.15 -4.13 -1.41
N ILE A 39 2.02 -3.21 -0.98
CA ILE A 39 2.36 -2.00 -1.72
C ILE A 39 3.85 -1.93 -2.02
N GLU A 40 4.20 -1.17 -3.03
CA GLU A 40 5.58 -0.79 -3.33
C GLU A 40 5.67 0.73 -3.22
N MET A 41 6.49 1.21 -2.28
CA MET A 41 6.82 2.62 -2.16
C MET A 41 7.92 2.98 -3.17
N ALA A 42 7.80 4.14 -3.81
CA ALA A 42 8.78 4.67 -4.76
C ALA A 42 9.28 6.06 -4.33
N GLY A 43 10.45 6.47 -4.85
CA GLY A 43 10.99 7.84 -4.68
C GLY A 43 11.77 8.07 -3.38
N ALA A 44 11.73 9.29 -2.87
CA ALA A 44 12.51 9.71 -1.68
C ALA A 44 12.25 8.83 -0.43
N CYS A 45 11.09 8.16 -0.40
CA CYS A 45 10.68 7.24 0.65
C CYS A 45 10.91 5.75 0.31
N ALA A 46 11.64 5.40 -0.76
CA ALA A 46 11.88 4.01 -1.15
C ALA A 46 13.23 3.45 -0.69
N ASP A 47 14.27 4.28 -0.66
CA ASP A 47 15.67 3.86 -0.41
C ASP A 47 16.27 4.39 0.90
N CYS A 48 15.48 5.08 1.73
CA CYS A 48 15.99 5.58 3.00
C CYS A 48 16.01 4.43 4.03
N ALA A 49 17.19 3.96 4.41
CA ALA A 49 17.37 3.00 5.52
C ALA A 49 16.85 3.50 6.89
N PHE A 50 16.39 4.76 6.92
CA PHE A 50 15.72 5.46 8.01
C PHE A 50 14.26 5.81 7.68
N ILE A 51 13.58 5.11 6.75
CA ILE A 51 12.16 5.35 6.46
C ILE A 51 11.41 5.43 7.78
N ASP A 52 10.94 6.63 8.03
CA ASP A 52 10.03 6.95 9.10
C ASP A 52 8.75 6.18 8.75
N ASN A 53 8.43 5.13 9.51
CA ASN A 53 7.29 4.25 9.26
C ASN A 53 5.97 5.04 9.16
N THR A 54 5.96 6.28 9.66
CA THR A 54 4.85 7.24 9.63
C THR A 54 4.08 7.32 8.31
N ILE A 55 4.72 7.31 7.13
CA ILE A 55 3.97 7.36 5.85
C ILE A 55 3.26 6.03 5.58
N SER A 56 3.96 4.91 5.76
CA SER A 56 3.38 3.57 5.55
C SER A 56 2.27 3.29 6.56
N ASP A 57 2.48 3.67 7.82
CA ASP A 57 1.48 3.59 8.90
C ASP A 57 0.25 4.44 8.57
N GLY A 58 0.45 5.65 8.04
CA GLY A 58 -0.66 6.51 7.60
C GLY A 58 -1.46 5.91 6.45
N ILE A 59 -0.78 5.28 5.47
CA ILE A 59 -1.43 4.55 4.38
C ILE A 59 -2.24 3.37 4.93
N GLU A 60 -1.67 2.62 5.86
CA GLU A 60 -2.33 1.48 6.50
C GLU A 60 -3.62 1.88 7.22
N ILE A 61 -3.55 2.91 8.07
CA ILE A 61 -4.71 3.43 8.81
C ILE A 61 -5.84 3.81 7.84
N ILE A 62 -5.53 4.60 6.81
CA ILE A 62 -6.55 5.07 5.86
C ILE A 62 -7.15 3.91 5.06
N LEU A 63 -6.34 2.93 4.64
CA LEU A 63 -6.84 1.77 3.91
C LEU A 63 -7.73 0.86 4.79
N MET A 64 -7.37 0.67 6.05
CA MET A 64 -8.20 -0.09 6.99
C MET A 64 -9.53 0.61 7.30
N GLU A 65 -9.55 1.95 7.32
CA GLU A 65 -10.78 2.73 7.53
C GLU A 65 -11.69 2.77 6.29
N GLU A 66 -11.13 2.93 5.09
CA GLU A 66 -11.93 3.11 3.86
C GLU A 66 -12.28 1.81 3.14
N VAL A 67 -11.53 0.72 3.37
CA VAL A 67 -11.70 -0.54 2.65
C VAL A 67 -12.05 -1.67 3.64
N PRO A 68 -13.32 -2.13 3.66
CA PRO A 68 -13.74 -3.19 4.58
C PRO A 68 -12.98 -4.50 4.35
N GLY A 69 -12.56 -5.15 5.44
CA GLY A 69 -11.88 -6.45 5.41
C GLY A 69 -10.36 -6.38 5.24
N ILE A 70 -9.80 -5.17 5.14
CA ILE A 70 -8.35 -4.96 5.24
C ILE A 70 -7.93 -5.01 6.71
N ILE A 71 -6.88 -5.77 7.01
CA ILE A 71 -6.33 -5.93 8.36
C ILE A 71 -4.90 -5.40 8.49
N GLY A 72 -4.28 -4.99 7.39
CA GLY A 72 -2.98 -4.33 7.41
C GLY A 72 -2.38 -4.11 6.03
N VAL A 73 -1.24 -3.44 6.01
CA VAL A 73 -0.47 -3.13 4.80
C VAL A 73 0.98 -3.54 5.00
N LYS A 74 1.58 -4.14 3.98
CA LYS A 74 3.00 -4.55 3.99
C LYS A 74 3.69 -4.14 2.71
N GLN A 75 5.02 -4.12 2.74
CA GLN A 75 5.80 -3.90 1.54
C GLN A 75 5.77 -5.14 0.64
N ALA A 76 5.85 -4.93 -0.67
CA ALA A 76 5.84 -5.99 -1.68
C ALA A 76 7.00 -6.98 -1.50
N TYR A 77 8.12 -6.56 -0.92
CA TYR A 77 9.23 -7.45 -0.62
C TYR A 77 8.91 -8.46 0.51
N GLU A 78 7.92 -8.17 1.36
CA GLU A 78 7.44 -9.05 2.44
C GLU A 78 6.37 -10.05 1.98
N MET A 79 5.86 -9.88 0.75
CA MET A 79 4.85 -10.78 0.18
C MET A 79 5.41 -12.21 0.07
N PRO A 80 4.69 -13.24 0.56
CA PRO A 80 5.16 -14.60 0.52
C PRO A 80 5.37 -15.06 -0.93
N GLU A 81 6.40 -15.87 -1.18
CA GLU A 81 6.73 -16.34 -2.53
C GLU A 81 5.55 -17.06 -3.21
N SER A 82 4.72 -17.75 -2.42
CA SER A 82 3.50 -18.41 -2.90
C SER A 82 2.51 -17.47 -3.59
N ALA A 83 2.56 -16.18 -3.28
CA ALA A 83 1.63 -15.17 -3.77
C ALA A 83 2.21 -14.29 -4.89
N ARG A 84 3.51 -14.38 -5.18
CA ARG A 84 4.21 -13.58 -6.20
C ARG A 84 3.97 -14.02 -7.65
N LEU A 85 3.13 -15.04 -7.90
CA LEU A 85 3.00 -15.74 -9.19
C LEU A 85 1.61 -15.66 -9.85
N LEU A 86 0.82 -14.61 -9.58
CA LEU A 86 -0.48 -14.36 -10.24
C LEU A 86 -0.46 -13.16 -11.18
#